data_AF-A0A1M5TK75-F1
#
_entry.id   AF-A0A1M5TK75-F1
#
_cell.length_a   1.000
_cell.length_b   1.000
_cell.length_c   1.000
_cell.angle_alpha   90.00
_cell.angle_beta   90.00
_cell.angle_gamma   90.00
#
_symmetry.space_group_name_H-M   'P 1'
#
loop_
_entity.id
_entity.type
_entity.pdbx_description
1 polymer ?
#
loop_
_entity_poly.entity_id
_entity_poly.type
_entity_poly.pdbx_seq_one_letter_code
_entity_poly.pdbx_strand_id
1 'polypeptide(L)' 'MTDQHCPGFEANKSITEVTVKCPECGQKKEIFSDEMDKKVTCSSCGKAFDPMQNKVE' A
#
# COMPACT_ATOMS: atom_id res chain seq x y z
N MET A 1 19.71 -30.24 2.08
CA MET A 1 20.47 -29.22 1.33
C MET A 1 19.44 -28.18 0.91
N THR A 2 19.61 -26.95 1.40
CA THR A 2 18.82 -25.73 1.10
C THR A 2 17.30 -25.87 1.12
N ASP A 3 16.78 -25.68 2.34
CA ASP A 3 15.47 -25.08 2.61
C ASP A 3 15.30 -23.75 1.86
N GLN A 4 14.06 -23.40 1.55
CA GLN A 4 13.58 -22.08 1.09
C GLN A 4 13.77 -21.68 -0.38
N HIS A 5 13.29 -22.49 -1.32
CA HIS A 5 12.61 -21.91 -2.47
C HIS A 5 11.10 -22.04 -2.24
N CYS A 6 10.48 -20.98 -1.73
CA CYS A 6 9.04 -20.82 -1.84
C CYS A 6 8.77 -20.40 -3.30
N PRO A 7 8.19 -21.27 -4.16
CA PRO A 7 7.94 -20.95 -5.56
C PRO A 7 6.74 -20.01 -5.66
N GLY A 8 6.96 -18.70 -5.51
CA GLY A 8 5.84 -17.75 -5.51
C GLY A 8 6.18 -16.27 -5.59
N PHE A 9 7.44 -15.88 -5.83
CA PHE A 9 7.86 -14.47 -5.82
C PHE A 9 7.97 -13.83 -7.22
N GLU A 10 7.33 -14.40 -8.25
CA GLU A 10 7.36 -13.82 -9.61
C GLU A 10 5.97 -13.33 -10.08
N ALA A 11 4.93 -13.47 -9.25
CA ALA A 11 3.54 -13.16 -9.63
C ALA A 11 3.09 -11.72 -9.31
N ASN A 12 3.83 -10.96 -8.50
CA ASN A 12 3.44 -9.60 -8.08
C ASN A 12 4.10 -8.50 -8.94
N LYS A 13 4.78 -8.87 -10.04
CA LYS A 13 5.69 -8.04 -10.86
C LYS A 13 5.05 -6.81 -11.53
N SER A 14 3.75 -6.57 -11.32
CA SER A 14 2.98 -5.50 -11.99
C SER A 14 2.35 -4.50 -11.03
N ILE A 15 2.35 -4.75 -9.72
CA ILE A 15 1.74 -3.85 -8.74
C ILE A 15 2.84 -3.02 -8.09
N THR A 16 2.88 -1.72 -8.40
CA THR A 16 3.84 -0.80 -7.79
C THR A 16 3.42 -0.44 -6.37
N GLU A 17 4.41 -0.33 -5.48
CA GLU A 17 4.23 0.19 -4.13
C GLU A 17 4.19 1.71 -4.19
N VAL A 18 3.12 2.30 -3.65
CA VAL A 18 2.89 3.75 -3.59
C VAL A 18 2.81 4.16 -2.13
N THR A 19 3.60 5.15 -1.76
CA THR A 19 3.51 5.74 -0.42
C THR A 19 2.42 6.79 -0.38
N VAL A 20 1.46 6.63 0.53
CA VAL A 20 0.37 7.59 0.75
C VAL A 20 0.39 8.12 2.17
N LYS A 21 -0.02 9.37 2.35
CA LYS A 21 -0.06 10.01 3.67
C LYS A 21 -1.51 10.30 4.05
N CYS A 22 -1.90 9.84 5.23
CA CYS A 22 -3.23 10.16 5.74
C CYS A 22 -3.34 11.68 5.98
N PRO A 23 -4.35 12.36 5.40
CA PRO A 23 -4.53 13.81 5.59
C PRO A 23 -4.97 14.18 7.02
N GLU A 24 -5.57 13.23 7.74
CA GLU A 24 -6.12 13.47 9.09
C GLU A 24 -5.04 13.43 10.19
N CYS A 25 -4.13 12.44 10.13
CA CYS A 25 -3.11 12.22 11.16
C CYS A 25 -1.67 12.38 10.67
N GLY A 26 -1.47 12.47 9.35
CA GLY A 26 -0.14 12.57 8.76
C GLY A 26 0.65 11.25 8.69
N GLN A 27 0.06 10.12 9.08
CA GLN A 27 0.68 8.80 9.00
C GLN A 27 0.96 8.41 7.55
N LYS A 28 2.19 8.01 7.24
CA LYS A 28 2.55 7.41 5.96
C LYS A 28 2.22 5.92 5.98
N LYS A 29 1.66 5.43 4.88
CA LYS A 29 1.34 4.02 4.66
C LYS A 29 1.74 3.65 3.24
N GLU A 30 2.38 2.51 3.10
CA GLU A 30 2.68 1.91 1.81
C GLU A 30 1.48 1.07 1.39
N ILE A 31 0.93 1.37 0.21
CA ILE A 31 -0.14 0.61 -0.41
C ILE A 31 0.27 0.19 -1.82
N PHE A 32 -0.44 -0.75 -2.40
CA PHE A 32 -0.21 -1.17 -3.78
C PHE A 32 -1.11 -0.40 -4.74
N SER A 33 -0.67 -0.25 -5.99
CA SER A 33 -1.45 0.40 -7.05
C SER A 33 -2.81 -0.23 -7.37
N ASP A 34 -3.12 -1.46 -6.94
CA ASP A 34 -4.49 -2.01 -7.06
C ASP A 34 -5.43 -1.47 -5.96
N GLU A 35 -4.86 -1.17 -4.79
CA GLU A 35 -5.60 -0.65 -3.64
C GLU A 35 -5.76 0.87 -3.70
N MET A 36 -5.09 1.54 -4.65
CA MET A 36 -5.16 2.99 -4.78
C MET A 36 -6.50 3.49 -5.34
N ASP A 37 -7.20 2.68 -6.12
CA ASP A 37 -8.53 2.98 -6.67
C ASP A 37 -9.65 2.83 -5.62
N LYS A 38 -9.33 2.24 -4.47
CA LYS A 38 -10.28 2.00 -3.36
C LYS A 38 -10.00 2.92 -2.19
N LYS A 39 -11.04 3.23 -1.41
CA LYS A 39 -10.88 3.96 -0.13
C LYS A 39 -10.14 3.09 0.87
N VAL A 40 -8.97 3.55 1.30
CA VAL A 40 -8.18 2.85 2.32
C VAL A 40 -8.48 3.44 3.69
N THR A 41 -8.57 2.57 4.69
CA THR A 41 -8.71 3.01 6.08
C THR A 41 -7.33 3.19 6.70
N CYS A 42 -7.11 4.36 7.31
CA CYS A 42 -5.89 4.66 8.02
C CYS A 42 -5.76 3.74 9.24
N SER A 43 -4.64 3.02 9.34
CA SER A 43 -4.36 2.14 10.48
C SER A 43 -4.04 2.91 11.77
N SER A 44 -3.74 4.20 11.69
CA SER A 44 -3.43 5.04 12.85
C SER A 44 -4.68 5.74 13.43
N CYS A 45 -5.46 6.42 12.59
CA CYS A 45 -6.64 7.16 13.04
C CYS A 45 -7.99 6.49 12.73
N GLY A 46 -8.01 5.40 11.95
CA GLY A 46 -9.25 4.70 11.60
C GLY A 46 -10.13 5.42 10.57
N LYS A 47 -9.65 6.50 9.95
CA LYS A 47 -10.40 7.26 8.93
C LYS A 47 -10.20 6.65 7.54
N ALA A 48 -11.29 6.53 6.78
CA ALA A 48 -11.23 6.19 5.37
C ALA A 48 -10.84 7.41 4.54
N PHE A 49 -9.88 7.27 3.63
CA PHE A 49 -9.43 8.32 2.72
C PHE A 49 -9.05 7.74 1.36
N ASP A 50 -9.07 8.60 0.34
CA ASP A 50 -8.71 8.24 -1.02
C ASP A 50 -7.19 8.35 -1.21
N PRO A 51 -6.48 7.23 -1.37
CA PRO A 51 -5.02 7.23 -1.44
C PRO A 51 -4.49 7.86 -2.74
N MET A 52 -5.24 7.79 -3.85
CA MET A 52 -4.91 8.47 -5.12
C MET A 52 -4.73 9.99 -4.98
N GLN A 53 -5.51 10.62 -4.11
CA GLN A 53 -5.45 12.08 -3.86
C GLN A 53 -4.33 12.45 -2.88
N ASN A 54 -3.82 11.47 -2.12
CA ASN A 54 -2.91 11.69 -0.99
C ASN A 54 -1.55 10.98 -1.18
N LYS A 55 -1.13 10.77 -2.43
CA LYS A 55 0.18 10.24 -2.77
C LYS A 55 1.30 11.17 -2.30
N VAL A 56 2.35 10.60 -1.75
CA VAL A 56 3.58 11.33 -1.40
C VAL A 56 4.67 10.81 -2.32
N GLU A 57 5.03 11.65 -3.29
CA GLU A 57 6.19 11.46 -4.18
C GLU A 57 7.50 11.75 -3.45
#